data_AF-A0A183G763-F1
#
_entry.id   AF-A0A183G763-F1
#
_cell.length_a   1.000
_cell.length_b   1.000
_cell.length_c   1.000
_cell.angle_alpha   90.00
_cell.angle_beta   90.00
_cell.angle_gamma   90.00
#
_symmetry.space_group_name_H-M   'P 1'
#
loop_
_entity.id
_entity.type
_entity.pdbx_description
1 polymer ?
#
loop_
_entity_poly.entity_id
_entity_poly.type
_entity_poly.pdbx_seq_one_letter_code
_entity_poly.pdbx_strand_id
1 'polypeptide(L)'
;MLAKTAVTKAKNAEMDALYEKLDGPEGEKFAIRLAKARHRAFLDIRVVKTVKSADGRVLRKPVEVRERWKEYVKKLLNEEFPRREAEEE
;
A
#
# COMPACT_ATOMS: atom_id res chain seq x y z
N MET A 1 -14.75 16.96 -9.18
CA MET A 1 -15.40 15.63 -9.01
C MET A 1 -15.10 14.65 -10.15
N LEU A 2 -14.94 15.09 -11.40
CA LEU A 2 -14.66 14.23 -12.56
C LEU A 2 -13.51 13.22 -12.36
N ALA A 3 -12.40 13.64 -11.74
CA ALA A 3 -11.28 12.74 -11.45
C ALA A 3 -11.64 11.59 -10.49
N LYS A 4 -12.41 11.88 -9.44
CA LYS A 4 -12.86 10.85 -8.48
C LYS A 4 -13.79 9.84 -9.17
N THR A 5 -14.73 10.34 -9.99
CA THR A 5 -15.66 9.50 -10.76
C THR A 5 -14.94 8.63 -11.78
N ALA A 6 -13.94 9.19 -12.48
CA ALA A 6 -13.12 8.44 -13.44
C ALA A 6 -12.33 7.31 -12.76
N VAL A 7 -11.72 7.58 -11.61
CA VAL A 7 -11.00 6.55 -10.82
C VAL A 7 -11.94 5.44 -10.37
N THR A 8 -13.12 5.77 -9.85
CA THR A 8 -14.10 4.74 -9.45
C THR A 8 -14.56 3.89 -10.63
N LYS A 9 -14.83 4.51 -11.78
CA LYS A 9 -15.24 3.78 -12.99
C LYS A 9 -14.14 2.84 -13.49
N ALA A 10 -12.89 3.30 -13.53
CA ALA A 10 -11.74 2.47 -13.90
C ALA A 10 -11.55 1.31 -12.93
N LYS A 11 -11.67 1.56 -11.62
CA LYS A 11 -11.58 0.51 -10.59
C LYS A 11 -12.66 -0.55 -10.78
N ASN A 12 -13.91 -0.15 -10.97
CA ASN A 12 -15.01 -1.10 -11.15
C ASN A 12 -14.81 -1.95 -12.40
N ALA A 13 -14.42 -1.34 -13.53
CA ALA A 13 -14.14 -2.08 -14.76
C ALA A 13 -13.02 -3.13 -14.60
N GLU A 14 -11.95 -2.78 -13.88
CA GLU A 14 -10.88 -3.73 -13.55
C GLU A 14 -11.36 -4.85 -12.62
N MET A 15 -12.20 -4.54 -11.64
CA MET A 15 -12.78 -5.55 -10.73
C MET A 15 -13.70 -6.51 -11.49
N ASP A 16 -14.55 -6.01 -12.38
CA ASP A 16 -15.45 -6.82 -13.18
C ASP A 16 -14.65 -7.79 -14.08
N ALA A 17 -13.62 -7.28 -14.76
CA ALA A 17 -12.73 -8.10 -15.59
C ALA A 17 -11.96 -9.16 -14.79
N LEU A 18 -11.65 -8.90 -13.51
CA LEU A 18 -11.05 -9.88 -12.60
C LEU A 18 -12.04 -10.99 -12.27
N TYR A 19 -13.30 -10.66 -11.97
CA TYR A 19 -14.34 -11.63 -11.63
C TYR A 19 -14.67 -12.55 -12.81
N GLU A 20 -14.81 -12.00 -14.02
CA GLU A 20 -15.01 -12.81 -15.23
C GLU A 20 -13.90 -13.85 -15.44
N LYS A 21 -12.64 -13.49 -15.14
CA LYS A 21 -11.51 -14.45 -15.22
C LYS A 21 -11.55 -15.51 -14.13
N LEU A 22 -12.14 -15.20 -12.98
CA LEU A 22 -12.31 -16.14 -11.86
C LEU A 22 -13.46 -17.11 -12.11
N ASP A 23 -14.52 -16.68 -12.79
CA ASP A 23 -15.66 -17.52 -13.17
C ASP A 23 -15.38 -18.37 -14.43
N GLY A 24 -14.31 -18.05 -15.15
CA GLY A 24 -13.87 -18.82 -16.31
C GLY A 24 -13.28 -20.21 -15.96
N PRO A 25 -13.06 -21.08 -16.97
CA PRO A 25 -12.57 -22.44 -16.77
C PRO A 25 -11.17 -22.54 -16.11
N GLU A 26 -10.37 -21.47 -16.21
CA GLU A 26 -9.05 -21.38 -15.58
C GLU A 26 -9.04 -20.62 -14.23
N GLY A 27 -10.23 -20.30 -13.71
CA GLY A 27 -10.42 -19.47 -12.53
C GLY A 27 -9.63 -19.94 -11.31
N GLU A 28 -9.60 -21.25 -11.04
CA GLU A 28 -8.84 -21.84 -9.94
C GLU A 28 -7.32 -21.57 -10.07
N LYS A 29 -6.75 -21.80 -11.26
CA LYS A 29 -5.32 -21.53 -11.52
C LYS A 29 -5.01 -20.04 -11.37
N PHE A 30 -5.91 -19.18 -11.85
CA PHE A 30 -5.78 -17.74 -11.72
C PHE A 30 -5.84 -17.30 -10.25
N ALA A 31 -6.76 -17.83 -9.46
CA ALA A 31 -6.88 -17.56 -8.03
C ALA A 31 -5.62 -17.96 -7.26
N ILE A 32 -5.04 -19.14 -7.54
CA ILE A 32 -3.78 -19.59 -6.92
C ILE A 32 -2.63 -18.63 -7.27
N ARG A 33 -2.52 -18.19 -8.52
CA ARG A 33 -1.52 -17.20 -8.94
C ARG A 33 -1.71 -15.86 -8.24
N LEU A 34 -2.95 -15.39 -8.13
CA LEU A 34 -3.29 -14.14 -7.44
C LEU A 34 -2.92 -14.21 -5.95
N ALA A 35 -3.22 -15.32 -5.28
CA ALA A 35 -2.83 -15.55 -3.89
C ALA A 35 -1.30 -15.53 -3.71
N LYS A 36 -0.55 -16.20 -4.60
CA LYS A 36 0.93 -16.17 -4.60
C LYS A 36 1.49 -14.76 -4.83
N ALA A 37 0.92 -14.01 -5.76
CA ALA A 37 1.33 -12.62 -6.03
C ALA A 37 1.09 -11.72 -4.81
N ARG A 38 -0.09 -11.80 -4.19
CA ARG A 38 -0.41 -11.09 -2.93
C ARG A 38 0.54 -11.47 -1.81
N HIS A 39 0.83 -12.76 -1.65
CA HIS A 39 1.78 -13.23 -0.65
C HIS A 39 3.18 -12.64 -0.87
N ARG A 40 3.69 -12.64 -2.12
CA ARG A 40 4.99 -12.05 -2.47
C ARG A 40 5.03 -10.55 -2.21
N ALA A 41 4.00 -9.79 -2.58
CA ALA A 41 3.92 -8.36 -2.30
C ALA A 41 3.92 -8.06 -0.80
N PHE A 42 3.24 -8.89 0.00
CA PHE A 42 3.26 -8.76 1.46
C PHE A 42 4.60 -9.19 2.07
N LEU A 43 5.26 -10.19 1.49
CA LEU A 43 6.62 -10.56 1.88
C LEU A 43 7.61 -9.44 1.58
N ASP A 44 7.49 -8.71 0.47
CA ASP A 44 8.37 -7.58 0.17
C ASP A 44 8.32 -6.49 1.26
N ILE A 45 7.14 -6.23 1.82
CA ILE A 45 6.96 -5.36 3.00
C ILE A 45 7.64 -5.95 4.25
N ARG A 46 7.68 -7.28 4.40
CA ARG A 46 8.47 -7.95 5.46
C ARG A 46 9.97 -8.00 5.16
N VAL A 47 10.37 -7.89 3.89
CA VAL A 47 11.75 -7.94 3.38
C VAL A 47 12.30 -6.52 3.18
N VAL A 48 11.79 -5.51 3.90
CA VAL A 48 12.60 -4.31 4.15
C VAL A 48 13.84 -4.77 4.91
N LYS A 49 14.94 -4.99 4.18
CA LYS A 49 16.10 -5.76 4.66
C LYS A 49 16.71 -5.19 5.92
N THR A 50 16.56 -3.89 6.16
CA THR A 50 16.87 -3.21 7.43
C THR A 50 16.23 -1.83 7.44
N VAL A 51 15.41 -1.49 8.44
CA VAL A 51 15.08 -0.09 8.75
C VAL A 51 16.02 0.38 9.84
N LYS A 52 16.64 1.55 9.68
CA LYS A 52 17.45 2.17 10.73
C LYS A 52 16.60 3.09 11.61
N SER A 53 16.82 3.05 12.93
CA SER A 53 16.31 4.06 13.85
C SER A 53 16.93 5.42 13.51
N ALA A 54 16.39 6.49 14.10
CA ALA A 54 16.99 7.83 13.99
C ALA A 54 18.46 7.83 14.45
N ASP A 55 18.79 7.01 15.44
CA ASP A 55 20.15 6.85 15.99
C ASP A 55 21.02 5.86 15.19
N GLY A 56 20.59 5.46 13.99
CA GLY A 56 21.35 4.61 13.08
C GLY A 56 21.32 3.10 13.39
N ARG A 57 20.58 2.65 14.42
CA ARG A 57 20.49 1.23 14.79
C ARG A 57 19.55 0.46 13.88
N VAL A 58 19.90 -0.74 13.47
CA VAL A 58 19.02 -1.60 12.66
C VAL A 58 17.90 -2.17 13.51
N LEU A 59 16.66 -1.86 13.15
CA LEU A 59 15.44 -2.38 13.77
C LEU A 59 15.08 -3.73 13.15
N ARG A 60 14.84 -4.73 14.00
CA ARG A 60 14.52 -6.11 13.57
C ARG A 60 13.12 -6.55 13.97
N LYS A 61 12.53 -5.98 15.02
CA LYS A 61 11.18 -6.36 15.45
C LYS A 61 10.14 -5.64 14.59
N PRO A 62 9.08 -6.34 14.12
CA PRO A 62 8.04 -5.73 13.29
C PRO A 62 7.38 -4.50 13.93
N VAL A 63 7.18 -4.51 15.25
CA VAL A 63 6.59 -3.39 15.98
C VAL A 63 7.50 -2.16 15.93
N GLU A 64 8.80 -2.33 16.17
CA GLU A 64 9.79 -1.25 16.13
C GLU A 64 9.90 -0.63 14.73
N VAL A 65 9.91 -1.46 13.68
CA VAL A 65 9.92 -1.01 12.29
C VAL A 65 8.68 -0.18 11.98
N ARG A 66 7.50 -0.63 12.40
CA ARG A 66 6.24 0.09 12.17
C ARG A 66 6.21 1.44 12.89
N GLU A 67 6.64 1.51 14.15
CA GLU A 67 6.69 2.79 14.87
C GLU A 67 7.69 3.76 14.22
N ARG A 68 8.85 3.27 13.78
CA ARG A 68 9.83 4.09 13.04
C ARG A 68 9.28 4.67 11.75
N TRP A 69 8.49 3.90 11.00
CA TRP A 69 7.80 4.37 9.80
C TRP A 69 6.76 5.45 10.13
N LYS A 70 5.98 5.29 11.20
CA LYS A 70 5.02 6.32 11.64
C LYS A 70 5.73 7.62 11.99
N GLU A 71 6.84 7.55 12.73
CA GLU A 71 7.65 8.72 13.07
C GLU A 71 8.19 9.41 11.82
N TYR A 72 8.74 8.63 10.88
CA TYR A 72 9.24 9.17 9.60
C TYR A 72 8.16 9.93 8.84
N VAL A 73 6.99 9.30 8.66
CA VAL A 73 5.86 9.91 7.94
C VAL A 73 5.33 11.13 8.68
N LYS A 74 5.26 11.09 10.01
CA LYS A 74 4.83 12.24 10.82
C LYS A 74 5.78 13.43 10.62
N LYS A 75 7.09 13.22 10.67
CA LYS A 75 8.07 14.29 10.41
C LYS A 75 7.96 14.81 8.98
N LEU A 76 7.96 13.91 8.00
CA LEU A 76 7.84 14.27 6.59
C LEU A 76 6.61 15.15 6.32
N LEU A 77 5.44 14.74 6.82
CA LEU A 77 4.17 15.41 6.50
C LEU A 77 3.87 16.65 7.36
N ASN A 78 4.50 16.81 8.52
CA ASN A 78 4.20 17.94 9.42
C ASN A 78 5.36 18.92 9.54
N GLU A 79 6.60 18.49 9.40
CA GLU A 79 7.79 19.34 9.52
C GLU A 79 8.33 19.74 8.14
N GLU A 80 8.52 18.78 7.22
CA GLU A 80 9.10 19.08 5.89
C GLU A 80 8.05 19.58 4.89
N PHE A 81 6.85 19.00 4.92
CA PHE A 81 5.73 19.37 4.04
C PHE A 81 4.49 19.76 4.84
N PRO A 82 4.57 20.80 5.69
CA PRO A 82 3.43 21.23 6.49
C PRO A 82 2.26 21.56 5.56
N ARG A 83 1.10 20.96 5.83
CA ARG A 83 -0.12 21.30 5.11
C ARG A 83 -0.48 22.74 5.47
N ARG A 84 -0.62 23.59 4.44
CA ARG A 84 -1.28 24.89 4.61
C ARG A 84 -2.70 24.61 5.09
N GLU A 85 -3.08 25.21 6.20
CA GLU A 85 -4.48 25.25 6.61
C GLU A 85 -5.24 25.88 5.44
N ALA A 86 -6.19 25.14 4.89
CA ALA A 86 -7.13 25.75 3.98
C ALA A 86 -7.96 26.69 4.84
N GLU A 87 -7.70 28.00 4.72
CA GLU A 87 -8.66 29.00 5.16
C GLU A 87 -9.97 28.67 4.44
N GLU A 88 -10.94 28.16 5.20
CA GLU A 88 -12.30 27.98 4.73
C GLU A 88 -12.87 29.39 4.51
N GLU A 89 -12.94 29.80 3.24
CA GLU A 89 -13.70 30.96 2.76
C GLU A 89 -15.16 30.55 2.45
#